data_AF-A0A7Y5CB05-F1
#
_entry.id   AF-A0A7Y5CB05-F1
#
_cell.length_a   1.000
_cell.length_b   1.000
_cell.length_c   1.000
_cell.angle_alpha   90.00
_cell.angle_beta   90.00
_cell.angle_gamma   90.00
#
_symmetry.space_group_name_H-M   'P 1'
#
loop_
_entity.id
_entity.type
_entity.pdbx_description
1 polymer ?
#
loop_
_entity_poly.entity_id
_entity_poly.type
_entity_poly.pdbx_seq_one_letter_code
_entity_poly.pdbx_strand_id
1 'polypeptide(L)'
;MDWTKQGAAVVSSVEFTTGQRGKVVIVGPRENPKGAVIVIAGPAGVETRSVGEYLDRLNPAAVAEILCMQERAFGASGLPKVQLP
;
A
#
# COMPACT_ATOMS: atom_id res chain seq x y z
N MET A 1 -1.74 26.91 -6.90
CA MET A 1 -1.44 26.24 -5.61
C MET A 1 -0.52 25.10 -5.97
N ASP A 2 0.78 25.31 -5.79
CA ASP A 2 1.80 24.37 -6.29
C ASP A 2 1.96 23.24 -5.30
N TRP A 3 1.37 22.10 -5.63
CA TRP A 3 1.45 20.91 -4.79
C TRP A 3 2.87 20.35 -4.86
N THR A 4 3.53 20.25 -3.70
CA THR A 4 4.89 19.69 -3.59
C THR A 4 4.84 18.43 -2.74
N LYS A 5 5.51 17.36 -3.21
CA LYS A 5 5.65 16.09 -2.49
C LYS A 5 6.34 16.33 -1.14
N GLN A 6 5.64 16.11 -0.04
CA GLN A 6 6.21 16.18 1.30
C GLN A 6 6.62 14.78 1.76
N GLY A 7 7.89 14.42 1.55
CA GLY A 7 8.51 13.18 2.06
C GLY A 7 8.68 12.06 1.02
N ALA A 8 9.24 10.93 1.47
CA ALA A 8 9.42 9.75 0.64
C ALA A 8 8.08 9.06 0.40
N ALA A 9 7.81 8.72 -0.86
CA ALA A 9 6.65 7.93 -1.24
C ALA A 9 7.05 6.90 -2.28
N VAL A 10 6.63 5.66 -2.07
CA VAL A 10 6.82 4.55 -3.02
C VAL A 10 5.48 4.28 -3.70
N VAL A 11 5.49 4.16 -5.02
CA VAL A 11 4.29 3.90 -5.82
C VAL A 11 4.49 2.60 -6.58
N SER A 12 3.54 1.67 -6.44
CA SER A 12 3.50 0.46 -7.26
C SER A 12 2.11 0.24 -7.85
N SER A 13 2.02 -0.56 -8.91
CA SER A 13 0.73 -0.98 -9.48
C SER A 13 0.29 -2.27 -8.81
N VAL A 14 -1.01 -2.40 -8.55
CA VAL A 14 -1.60 -3.65 -8.06
C VAL A 14 -2.79 -4.06 -8.91
N GLU A 15 -3.04 -5.35 -8.94
CA GLU A 15 -4.24 -5.94 -9.54
C GLU A 15 -5.03 -6.63 -8.43
N PHE A 16 -6.31 -6.26 -8.31
CA PHE A 16 -7.26 -6.87 -7.39
C PHE A 16 -7.70 -8.23 -7.93
N THR A 17 -8.22 -9.08 -7.04
CA THR A 17 -8.80 -10.38 -7.42
C THR A 17 -9.96 -10.28 -8.41
N THR A 18 -10.59 -9.10 -8.51
CA THR A 18 -11.65 -8.79 -9.48
C THR A 18 -11.12 -8.35 -10.86
N GLY A 19 -9.81 -8.34 -11.08
CA GLY A 19 -9.16 -7.83 -12.30
C GLY A 19 -9.09 -6.29 -12.38
N GLN A 20 -9.61 -5.58 -11.38
CA GLN A 20 -9.46 -4.13 -11.28
C GLN A 20 -7.99 -3.77 -11.03
N ARG A 21 -7.49 -2.71 -11.67
CA ARG A 21 -6.14 -2.19 -11.43
C ARG A 21 -6.17 -0.98 -10.53
N GLY A 22 -5.19 -0.90 -9.63
CA GLY A 22 -5.00 0.23 -8.72
C GLY A 22 -3.52 0.63 -8.63
N LYS A 23 -3.28 1.74 -7.94
CA LYS A 23 -1.95 2.15 -7.50
C LYS A 23 -1.90 2.07 -5.99
N VAL A 24 -0.86 1.45 -5.44
CA VAL A 24 -0.55 1.57 -4.02
C VAL A 24 0.45 2.68 -3.85
N VAL A 25 0.15 3.61 -2.95
CA VAL A 25 1.03 4.70 -2.55
C VAL A 25 1.37 4.48 -1.09
N ILE A 26 2.66 4.27 -0.82
CA ILE A 26 3.18 4.12 0.53
C ILE A 26 3.82 5.44 0.93
N VAL A 27 3.32 6.07 2.00
CA VAL A 27 3.73 7.40 2.48
C VAL A 27 4.12 7.42 3.96
N GLY A 28 4.24 6.25 4.61
CA GLY A 28 4.68 6.17 6.01
C GLY A 28 4.70 4.74 6.56
N PRO A 29 5.11 4.59 7.84
CA PRO A 29 5.21 3.30 8.50
C PRO A 29 3.81 2.72 8.79
N ARG A 30 3.74 1.42 9.10
CA ARG A 30 2.48 0.67 9.26
C ARG A 30 1.57 1.21 10.37
N GLU A 31 2.16 1.78 11.42
CA GLU A 31 1.44 2.35 12.56
C GLU A 31 0.68 3.62 12.19
N ASN A 32 1.01 4.23 11.04
CA ASN A 32 0.25 5.34 10.49
C ASN A 32 -0.94 4.78 9.67
N PRO A 33 -2.20 5.11 10.01
CA PRO A 33 -3.38 4.67 9.24
C PRO A 33 -3.36 5.13 7.78
N LYS A 34 -2.61 6.20 7.47
CA LYS A 34 -2.38 6.73 6.13
C LYS A 34 -1.01 6.32 5.57
N GLY A 35 -0.26 5.45 6.24
CA GLY A 35 1.08 5.02 5.86
C GLY A 35 1.13 4.25 4.54
N ALA A 36 0.04 3.58 4.17
CA ALA A 36 -0.18 3.11 2.82
C ALA A 36 -1.64 3.26 2.40
N VAL A 37 -1.84 3.80 1.20
CA VAL A 37 -3.14 4.01 0.59
C VAL A 37 -3.22 3.36 -0.78
N ILE A 38 -4.42 2.96 -1.17
CA ILE A 38 -4.72 2.52 -2.53
C ILE A 38 -5.46 3.66 -3.22
N VAL A 39 -5.00 3.95 -4.42
CA VAL A 39 -5.62 4.88 -5.36
C VAL A 39 -6.20 4.06 -6.51
N ILE A 40 -7.52 4.13 -6.68
CA ILE A 40 -8.25 3.43 -7.74
C ILE A 40 -8.96 4.48 -8.60
N ALA A 41 -8.80 4.38 -9.92
CA ALA A 41 -9.59 5.18 -10.84
C ALA A 41 -10.98 4.52 -10.98
N GLY A 42 -12.03 5.24 -10.61
CA GLY A 42 -13.42 4.83 -10.75
C GLY A 42 -14.22 5.77 -11.66
N PRO A 43 -15.48 5.42 -11.98
CA PRO A 43 -16.34 6.19 -12.88
C PRO A 43 -16.62 7.62 -12.39
N ALA A 44 -16.61 7.82 -11.07
CA ALA A 44 -16.85 9.12 -10.41
C ALA A 44 -15.56 9.88 -10.07
N GLY A 45 -14.39 9.41 -10.55
CA GLY A 45 -13.09 10.01 -10.27
C GLY A 45 -12.16 9.06 -9.51
N VAL A 46 -11.15 9.65 -8.87
CA VAL A 46 -10.12 8.91 -8.14
C VAL A 46 -10.58 8.64 -6.71
N GLU A 47 -10.65 7.38 -6.33
CA GLU A 47 -10.93 6.95 -4.97
C GLU A 47 -9.61 6.64 -4.25
N THR A 48 -9.44 7.18 -3.04
CA THR A 48 -8.27 6.90 -2.18
C THR A 48 -8.74 6.31 -0.87
N ARG A 49 -8.19 5.15 -0.49
CA ARG A 49 -8.58 4.41 0.71
C ARG A 49 -7.35 3.84 1.42
N SER A 50 -7.48 3.46 2.68
CA SER A 50 -6.40 2.76 3.37
C SER A 50 -6.15 1.41 2.72
N VAL A 51 -4.89 0.97 2.62
CA VAL A 51 -4.56 -0.40 2.18
C VAL A 51 -5.24 -1.45 3.04
N GLY A 52 -5.42 -1.19 4.35
CA GLY A 52 -6.07 -2.11 5.27
C GLY A 52 -7.49 -2.50 4.84
N GLU A 53 -8.22 -1.59 4.20
CA GLU A 53 -9.60 -1.80 3.72
C GLU A 53 -9.67 -2.75 2.49
N TYR A 54 -8.53 -3.06 1.87
CA TYR A 54 -8.45 -3.83 0.62
C TYR A 54 -7.62 -5.10 0.72
N LEU A 55 -7.09 -5.44 1.91
CA LEU A 55 -6.22 -6.61 2.08
C LEU A 55 -6.86 -7.90 1.57
N ASP A 56 -8.15 -8.11 1.86
CA ASP A 56 -8.91 -9.31 1.43
C ASP A 56 -9.19 -9.35 -0.08
N ARG A 57 -8.95 -8.24 -0.79
CA ARG A 57 -9.23 -8.07 -2.24
C ARG A 57 -7.95 -8.08 -3.06
N LEU A 58 -6.79 -8.03 -2.41
CA LEU A 58 -5.48 -8.08 -3.06
C LEU A 58 -5.02 -9.53 -3.19
N ASN A 59 -4.27 -9.82 -4.25
CA ASN A 59 -3.53 -11.07 -4.32
C ASN A 59 -2.52 -11.12 -3.16
N PRO A 60 -2.39 -12.24 -2.43
CA PRO A 60 -1.39 -12.40 -1.35
C PRO A 60 0.03 -11.97 -1.74
N ALA A 61 0.45 -12.19 -3.00
CA ALA A 61 1.74 -11.74 -3.50
C ALA A 61 1.87 -10.21 -3.49
N ALA A 62 0.82 -9.49 -3.86
CA ALA A 62 0.79 -8.03 -3.83
C ALA A 62 0.80 -7.51 -2.38
N VAL A 63 0.09 -8.19 -1.46
CA VAL A 63 0.13 -7.86 -0.03
C VAL A 63 1.55 -7.97 0.52
N ALA A 64 2.23 -9.09 0.22
CA ALA A 64 3.62 -9.29 0.64
C ALA A 64 4.55 -8.20 0.08
N GLU A 65 4.40 -7.84 -1.19
CA GLU A 65 5.20 -6.78 -1.82
C GLU A 65 5.00 -5.42 -1.14
N ILE A 66 3.75 -5.03 -0.86
CA ILE A 66 3.43 -3.77 -0.16
C ILE A 66 4.09 -3.73 1.22
N LEU A 67 3.97 -4.82 1.99
CA LEU A 67 4.57 -4.92 3.32
C LEU A 67 6.11 -4.85 3.25
N CYS A 68 6.73 -5.55 2.29
CA CYS A 68 8.18 -5.50 2.09
C CYS A 68 8.67 -4.12 1.60
N MET A 69 7.86 -3.38 0.84
CA MET A 69 8.18 -2.01 0.44
C MET A 69 8.05 -1.04 1.62
N GLN A 70 7.03 -1.20 2.48
CA GLN A 70 6.90 -0.43 3.73
C GLN A 70 8.12 -0.64 4.63
N GLU A 71 8.54 -1.89 4.79
CA GLU A 71 9.72 -2.24 5.58
C GLU A 71 10.99 -1.60 5.04
N ARG A 72 11.26 -1.76 3.73
CA ARG A 72 12.45 -1.20 3.10
C ARG A 72 12.51 0.32 3.18
N ALA A 73 11.36 0.99 3.07
CA ALA A 73 11.30 2.45 3.04
C ALA A 73 11.26 3.09 4.44
N PHE A 74 10.65 2.43 5.43
CA PHE A 74 10.35 3.03 6.74
C PHE A 74 10.85 2.21 7.95
N GLY A 75 11.50 1.05 7.72
CA GLY A 75 12.20 0.28 8.75
C GLY A 75 11.34 -0.66 9.61
N ALA A 76 10.06 -0.87 9.26
CA ALA A 76 9.15 -1.76 10.00
C ALA A 76 8.56 -2.87 9.11
N SER A 77 8.83 -4.12 9.47
CA SER A 77 8.36 -5.33 8.76
C SER A 77 6.90 -5.68 9.05
N GLY A 78 6.18 -6.14 8.02
CA GLY A 78 4.89 -6.81 8.19
C GLY A 78 4.99 -8.31 8.48
N LEU A 79 6.19 -8.90 8.42
CA LEU A 79 6.38 -10.31 8.74
C LEU A 79 6.60 -10.46 10.25
N PRO A 80 5.82 -11.33 10.94
CA PRO A 80 6.18 -11.70 12.30
C PRO A 80 7.60 -12.29 12.29
N LYS A 81 8.37 -12.04 13.36
CA LYS A 81 9.65 -12.76 13.55
C LYS A 81 9.36 -14.25 13.41
N VAL A 82 9.95 -14.89 12.40
CA VAL A 82 9.92 -16.35 12.28
C VAL A 82 10.62 -16.89 13.52
N GLN A 83 9.84 -17.48 14.44
CA GLN A 83 10.40 -18.29 15.52
C GLN A 83 10.78 -19.63 14.91
N LEU A 84 12.06 -19.78 14.59
CA LEU A 84 12.65 -21.07 14.30
C LEU A 84 12.74 -21.87 15.60
N PRO A 85 12.48 -23.20 15.57
CA PRO A 85 12.59 -24.06 16.74
C PRO A 85 14.01 -24.08 17.33
#